data_AF-A0A1U7PYG3-F1
#
_entry.id   AF-A0A1U7PYG3-F1
#
_cell.length_a   1.000
_cell.length_b   1.000
_cell.length_c   1.000
_cell.angle_alpha   90.00
_cell.angle_beta   90.00
_cell.angle_gamma   90.00
#
_symmetry.space_group_name_H-M   'P 1'
#
loop_
_entity.id
_entity.type
_entity.pdbx_description
1 polymer ?
#
loop_
_entity_poly.entity_id
_entity_poly.type
_entity_poly.pdbx_seq_one_letter_code
_entity_poly.pdbx_strand_id
1 'polypeptide(L)'
;MRADGDFLKYTKRMFTIKVYNTNQTSAENNLKYTNSIIDSCIFSFSSLKQATINIVESFPIRLRARERNNDIFKVHTSNTFNFPRIKINPHLLKFYQLASSTEFESHKFLSFYHILEYFYLSVSDQNLYDKLSRRINDPKFRTSSQNLDKLIQDVNSHKTENDETEMLKNVLIKYINEDELIEFIKEYETLIGDNLYTKKKVIFGNEINGTNLQSGHVFGTIAKHIKTVRNGLVHSSDRHERKDRFIPYSKTSMATVKIQLPVLKFLAEKIIVATAE
;
A
#
# COMPACT_ATOMS: atom_id res chain seq x y z
N MET A 1 -30.64 5.07 -27.37
CA MET A 1 -29.18 5.18 -27.12
C MET A 1 -28.53 3.88 -27.58
N ARG A 2 -27.79 3.89 -28.69
CA ARG A 2 -27.03 2.73 -29.16
C ARG A 2 -25.84 2.55 -28.21
N ALA A 3 -25.81 1.45 -27.48
CA ALA A 3 -24.61 1.05 -26.74
C ALA A 3 -23.48 0.78 -27.75
N ASP A 4 -22.32 1.39 -27.53
CA ASP A 4 -21.11 1.16 -28.31
C ASP A 4 -20.78 -0.33 -28.36
N GLY A 5 -21.07 -0.96 -29.50
CA GLY A 5 -20.85 -2.39 -29.74
C GLY A 5 -19.37 -2.82 -29.64
N ASP A 6 -18.45 -1.87 -29.60
CA ASP A 6 -17.03 -2.13 -29.41
C ASP A 6 -16.68 -2.48 -27.97
N PHE A 7 -17.31 -1.87 -26.95
CA PHE A 7 -16.99 -2.16 -25.55
C PHE A 7 -17.35 -3.61 -25.18
N LEU A 8 -18.48 -4.11 -25.71
CA LEU A 8 -18.93 -5.50 -25.53
C LEU A 8 -18.03 -6.55 -26.22
N LYS A 9 -17.28 -6.15 -27.27
CA LYS A 9 -16.27 -7.02 -27.91
C LYS A 9 -15.04 -7.21 -27.04
N TYR A 10 -14.68 -6.19 -26.25
CA TYR A 10 -13.53 -6.26 -25.34
C TYR A 10 -13.86 -6.88 -23.99
N THR A 11 -15.10 -6.79 -23.50
CA THR A 11 -15.51 -7.41 -22.22
C THR A 11 -15.53 -8.95 -22.23
N LYS A 12 -15.46 -9.58 -23.41
CA LYS A 12 -15.35 -11.04 -23.57
C LYS A 12 -13.93 -11.54 -23.85
N ARG A 13 -12.94 -10.64 -23.90
CA ARG A 13 -11.55 -10.96 -24.27
C ARG A 13 -10.65 -10.86 -23.04
N MET A 14 -9.77 -11.84 -22.87
CA MET A 14 -8.70 -11.74 -21.88
C MET A 14 -7.56 -10.90 -22.44
N PHE A 15 -7.10 -9.91 -21.67
CA PHE A 15 -5.87 -9.21 -22.00
C PHE A 15 -4.68 -10.16 -21.78
N THR A 16 -3.76 -10.20 -22.74
CA THR A 16 -2.56 -11.03 -22.66
C THR A 16 -1.32 -10.16 -22.73
N ILE A 17 -0.35 -10.41 -21.85
CA ILE A 17 0.99 -9.82 -21.91
C ILE A 17 1.93 -10.86 -22.54
N LYS A 18 2.69 -10.44 -23.57
CA LYS A 18 3.69 -11.29 -24.23
C LYS A 18 5.05 -10.64 -24.08
N VAL A 19 6.01 -11.37 -23.53
CA VAL A 19 7.40 -10.93 -23.37
C VAL A 19 8.26 -11.69 -24.37
N TYR A 20 9.01 -10.96 -25.19
CA TYR A 20 9.92 -11.51 -26.21
C TYR A 20 11.37 -11.25 -25.83
N ASN A 21 12.31 -12.00 -26.42
CA ASN A 21 13.77 -11.77 -26.31
C ASN A 21 14.31 -11.77 -24.87
N THR A 22 13.88 -12.72 -24.04
CA THR A 22 14.28 -12.75 -22.62
C THR A 22 15.72 -13.23 -22.37
N ASN A 23 16.37 -13.83 -23.38
CA ASN A 23 17.75 -14.35 -23.34
C ASN A 23 18.06 -15.25 -22.13
N GLN A 24 17.04 -15.87 -21.53
CA GLN A 24 17.20 -16.75 -20.36
C GLN A 24 17.50 -18.19 -20.79
N THR A 25 18.41 -18.83 -20.06
CA THR A 25 18.92 -20.17 -20.38
C THR A 25 18.01 -21.32 -19.91
N SER A 26 17.15 -21.07 -18.92
CA SER A 26 16.23 -22.05 -18.34
C SER A 26 14.80 -21.53 -18.31
N ALA A 27 13.82 -22.42 -18.45
CA ALA A 27 12.39 -22.09 -18.36
C ALA A 27 12.02 -21.46 -17.01
N GLU A 28 12.61 -21.93 -15.91
CA GLU A 28 12.33 -21.38 -14.57
C GLU A 28 12.85 -19.94 -14.43
N ASN A 29 14.08 -19.69 -14.90
CA ASN A 29 14.67 -18.34 -14.91
C ASN A 29 13.89 -17.40 -15.84
N ASN A 30 13.41 -17.93 -16.97
CA ASN A 30 12.54 -17.20 -17.87
C ASN A 30 11.25 -16.78 -17.16
N LEU A 31 10.57 -17.70 -16.46
CA LEU A 31 9.36 -17.39 -15.70
C LEU A 31 9.61 -16.34 -14.62
N LYS A 32 10.69 -16.46 -13.82
CA LYS A 32 11.04 -15.46 -12.80
C LYS A 32 11.27 -14.08 -13.41
N TYR A 33 12.02 -14.02 -14.51
CA TYR A 33 12.29 -12.77 -15.23
C TYR A 33 11.01 -12.15 -15.81
N THR A 34 10.18 -12.94 -16.50
CA THR A 34 8.94 -12.46 -17.10
C THR A 34 7.89 -12.07 -16.07
N ASN A 35 7.78 -12.80 -14.95
CA ASN A 35 6.81 -12.48 -13.89
C ASN A 35 7.13 -11.12 -13.28
N SER A 36 8.41 -10.84 -13.02
CA SER A 36 8.83 -9.53 -12.52
C SER A 36 8.43 -8.39 -13.48
N ILE A 37 8.53 -8.61 -14.79
CA ILE A 37 8.09 -7.64 -15.80
C ILE A 37 6.57 -7.46 -15.78
N ILE A 38 5.84 -8.57 -15.73
CA ILE A 38 4.37 -8.60 -15.72
C ILE A 38 3.84 -7.88 -14.47
N ASP A 39 4.42 -8.13 -13.31
CA ASP A 39 4.04 -7.53 -12.04
C ASP A 39 4.15 -6.01 -12.09
N SER A 40 5.26 -5.50 -12.64
CA SER A 40 5.48 -4.05 -12.83
C SER A 40 4.52 -3.43 -13.83
N CYS A 41 4.22 -4.11 -14.94
CA CYS A 41 3.18 -3.71 -15.87
C CYS A 41 1.82 -3.56 -15.19
N ILE A 42 1.44 -4.56 -14.39
CA ILE A 42 0.14 -4.60 -13.72
C ILE A 42 0.03 -3.47 -12.70
N PHE A 43 1.05 -3.27 -11.87
CA PHE A 43 1.05 -2.20 -10.90
C PHE A 43 0.92 -0.84 -11.59
N SER A 44 1.77 -0.55 -12.57
CA SER A 44 1.75 0.75 -13.23
C SER A 44 0.48 0.98 -14.03
N PHE A 45 -0.09 -0.04 -14.65
CA PHE A 45 -1.41 0.06 -15.24
C PHE A 45 -2.46 0.39 -14.17
N SER A 46 -2.45 -0.34 -13.05
CA SER A 46 -3.45 -0.19 -11.99
C SER A 46 -3.37 1.17 -11.29
N SER A 47 -2.16 1.66 -11.05
CA SER A 47 -1.91 2.98 -10.48
C SER A 47 -2.31 4.10 -11.46
N LEU A 48 -1.85 4.05 -12.72
CA LEU A 48 -2.09 5.10 -13.71
C LEU A 48 -3.54 5.16 -14.21
N LYS A 49 -4.19 4.01 -14.40
CA LYS A 49 -5.54 3.93 -14.97
C LYS A 49 -6.63 3.79 -13.91
N GLN A 50 -6.24 3.69 -12.64
CA GLN A 50 -7.17 3.45 -11.52
C GLN A 50 -8.11 2.24 -11.79
N ALA A 51 -7.62 1.26 -12.54
CA ALA A 51 -8.38 0.13 -13.04
C ALA A 51 -7.65 -1.16 -12.71
N THR A 52 -8.37 -2.20 -12.30
CA THR A 52 -7.74 -3.46 -11.89
C THR A 52 -7.54 -4.42 -13.03
N ILE A 53 -6.33 -4.98 -13.06
CA ILE A 53 -6.02 -6.18 -13.84
C ILE A 53 -5.54 -7.25 -12.86
N ASN A 54 -6.20 -8.40 -12.90
CA ASN A 54 -5.81 -9.58 -12.15
C ASN A 54 -5.23 -10.61 -13.12
N ILE A 55 -4.12 -11.24 -12.71
CA ILE A 55 -3.60 -12.41 -13.42
C ILE A 55 -4.51 -13.58 -13.10
N VAL A 56 -4.90 -14.32 -14.13
CA VAL A 56 -5.61 -15.58 -13.96
C VAL A 56 -4.59 -16.70 -14.01
N GLU A 57 -4.52 -17.54 -12.97
CA GLU A 57 -3.56 -18.65 -12.88
C GLU A 57 -3.79 -19.74 -13.93
N SER A 58 -5.04 -19.89 -14.41
CA SER A 58 -5.39 -20.86 -15.44
C SER A 58 -6.28 -20.25 -16.51
N PHE A 59 -5.95 -20.53 -17.77
CA PHE A 59 -6.75 -20.07 -18.89
C PHE A 59 -8.07 -20.85 -18.93
N PRO A 60 -9.24 -20.20 -18.85
CA PRO A 60 -10.53 -20.89 -18.84
C PRO A 60 -10.74 -21.67 -20.14
N ILE A 61 -10.97 -22.98 -19.99
CA ILE A 61 -11.06 -23.95 -21.09
C ILE A 61 -12.12 -23.56 -22.14
N ARG A 62 -13.22 -22.91 -21.73
CA ARG A 62 -14.34 -22.53 -22.60
C ARG A 62 -14.03 -21.39 -23.59
N LEU A 63 -12.98 -20.59 -23.35
CA LEU A 63 -12.59 -19.49 -24.24
C LEU A 63 -11.69 -19.95 -25.40
N ARG A 64 -11.04 -21.13 -25.29
CA ARG A 64 -10.13 -21.68 -26.32
C ARG A 64 -10.77 -21.89 -27.69
N ALA A 65 -12.08 -22.17 -27.74
CA ALA A 65 -12.75 -22.52 -28.99
C ALA A 65 -13.05 -21.33 -29.91
N ARG A 66 -13.10 -20.09 -29.38
CA ARG A 66 -13.52 -18.90 -30.14
C ARG A 66 -12.37 -18.00 -30.60
N GLU A 67 -11.16 -18.17 -30.05
CA GLU A 67 -10.03 -17.27 -30.30
C GLU A 67 -9.04 -17.79 -31.36
N ARG A 68 -9.41 -18.83 -32.13
CA ARG A 68 -8.58 -19.45 -33.17
C ARG A 68 -8.42 -18.63 -34.47
N ASN A 69 -8.90 -17.38 -34.51
CA ASN A 69 -8.70 -16.50 -35.66
C ASN A 69 -7.42 -15.68 -35.49
N ASN A 70 -6.42 -16.00 -36.31
CA ASN A 70 -5.07 -15.40 -36.30
C ASN A 70 -5.03 -13.89 -36.61
N ASP A 71 -6.12 -13.30 -37.11
CA ASP A 71 -6.18 -11.88 -37.49
C ASP A 71 -6.38 -10.90 -36.30
N ILE A 72 -6.51 -11.40 -35.07
CA ILE A 72 -7.03 -10.62 -33.94
C ILE A 72 -5.93 -9.99 -33.07
N PHE A 73 -4.67 -10.41 -33.20
CA PHE A 73 -3.53 -9.87 -32.43
C PHE A 73 -2.78 -8.74 -33.13
N LYS A 74 -3.44 -7.89 -33.92
CA LYS A 74 -2.80 -6.67 -34.43
C LYS A 74 -2.52 -5.73 -33.25
N VAL A 75 -1.29 -5.73 -32.77
CA VAL A 75 -0.77 -4.76 -31.82
C VAL A 75 -0.88 -3.39 -32.48
N HIS A 76 -1.77 -2.54 -31.99
CA HIS A 76 -1.80 -1.14 -32.41
C HIS A 76 -0.53 -0.47 -31.87
N THR A 77 0.38 -0.13 -32.77
CA THR A 77 1.69 0.47 -32.47
C THR A 77 1.62 1.89 -31.91
N SER A 78 0.43 2.51 -31.87
CA SER A 78 0.26 3.94 -31.58
C SER A 78 0.26 4.32 -30.10
N ASN A 79 0.19 3.35 -29.17
CA ASN A 79 0.28 3.62 -27.73
C ASN A 79 1.53 2.98 -27.14
N THR A 80 2.63 3.73 -27.12
CA THR A 80 3.83 3.37 -26.35
C THR A 80 3.55 3.59 -24.87
N PHE A 81 3.20 2.52 -24.15
CA PHE A 81 3.21 2.53 -22.70
C PHE A 81 4.66 2.39 -22.23
N ASN A 82 5.20 3.42 -21.59
CA ASN A 82 6.56 3.37 -21.05
C ASN A 82 6.61 2.32 -19.94
N PHE A 83 7.35 1.24 -20.22
CA PHE A 83 7.50 0.12 -19.32
C PHE A 83 8.33 0.53 -18.08
N PRO A 84 7.81 0.37 -16.85
CA PRO A 84 8.60 0.58 -15.65
C PRO A 84 9.62 -0.54 -15.53
N ARG A 85 10.92 -0.20 -15.56
CA ARG A 85 12.02 -1.17 -15.44
C ARG A 85 12.26 -1.68 -14.02
N ILE A 86 11.42 -1.27 -13.08
CA ILE A 86 11.59 -1.51 -11.65
C ILE A 86 10.91 -2.83 -11.30
N LYS A 87 11.48 -3.63 -10.43
CA LYS A 87 10.94 -4.90 -9.96
C LYS A 87 10.13 -4.68 -8.69
N ILE A 88 8.86 -5.02 -8.74
CA ILE A 88 7.95 -4.87 -7.62
C ILE A 88 7.90 -6.17 -6.81
N ASN A 89 7.83 -6.05 -5.49
CA ASN A 89 7.60 -7.19 -4.61
C ASN A 89 6.23 -7.82 -4.90
N PRO A 90 6.15 -9.10 -5.33
CA PRO A 90 4.89 -9.74 -5.70
C PRO A 90 3.87 -9.82 -4.56
N HIS A 91 4.32 -9.87 -3.30
CA HIS A 91 3.42 -9.90 -2.15
C HIS A 91 2.68 -8.57 -1.97
N LEU A 92 3.39 -7.45 -2.14
CA LEU A 92 2.77 -6.12 -2.06
C LEU A 92 1.79 -5.90 -3.20
N LEU A 93 2.14 -6.37 -4.40
CA LEU A 93 1.27 -6.30 -5.57
C LEU A 93 -0.05 -7.04 -5.34
N LYS A 94 -0.02 -8.23 -4.73
CA LYS A 94 -1.24 -9.01 -4.42
C LYS A 94 -2.16 -8.26 -3.47
N PHE A 95 -1.64 -7.63 -2.41
CA PHE A 95 -2.43 -6.79 -1.52
C PHE A 95 -3.02 -5.58 -2.24
N TYR A 96 -2.23 -4.93 -3.10
CA TYR A 96 -2.70 -3.79 -3.89
C TYR A 96 -3.81 -4.17 -4.88
N GLN A 97 -3.66 -5.32 -5.56
CA GLN A 97 -4.69 -5.86 -6.46
C GLN A 97 -5.97 -6.20 -5.71
N LEU A 98 -5.86 -6.88 -4.55
CA LEU A 98 -7.01 -7.19 -3.70
C LEU A 98 -7.77 -5.93 -3.27
N ALA A 99 -7.03 -4.90 -2.83
CA ALA A 99 -7.61 -3.62 -2.44
C ALA A 99 -8.36 -2.97 -3.60
N SER A 100 -7.81 -3.09 -4.81
CA SER A 100 -8.35 -2.44 -5.99
C SER A 100 -9.52 -3.23 -6.60
N SER A 101 -9.58 -4.56 -6.42
CA SER A 101 -10.61 -5.42 -7.01
C SER A 101 -11.82 -5.63 -6.12
N THR A 102 -11.65 -5.48 -4.81
CA THR A 102 -12.74 -5.69 -3.85
C THR A 102 -13.73 -4.53 -3.90
N GLU A 103 -15.02 -4.77 -3.68
CA GLU A 103 -16.02 -3.70 -3.63
C GLU A 103 -16.13 -3.08 -2.23
N PHE A 104 -15.93 -3.87 -1.18
CA PHE A 104 -16.06 -3.47 0.22
C PHE A 104 -14.93 -2.55 0.71
N GLU A 105 -15.27 -1.33 1.14
CA GLU A 105 -14.29 -0.34 1.58
C GLU A 105 -13.46 -0.78 2.79
N SER A 106 -14.01 -1.57 3.70
CA SER A 106 -13.25 -2.15 4.82
C SER A 106 -12.11 -3.06 4.35
N HIS A 107 -12.37 -3.91 3.35
CA HIS A 107 -11.36 -4.79 2.77
C HIS A 107 -10.33 -4.01 1.96
N LYS A 108 -10.75 -2.95 1.23
CA LYS A 108 -9.82 -2.03 0.57
C LYS A 108 -8.85 -1.41 1.57
N PHE A 109 -9.40 -0.90 2.67
CA PHE A 109 -8.61 -0.29 3.74
C PHE A 109 -7.59 -1.28 4.30
N LEU A 110 -8.04 -2.47 4.74
CA LEU A 110 -7.14 -3.47 5.32
C LEU A 110 -6.08 -3.94 4.33
N SER A 111 -6.44 -4.12 3.05
CA SER A 111 -5.51 -4.55 2.02
C SER A 111 -4.42 -3.51 1.76
N PHE A 112 -4.76 -2.22 1.67
CA PHE A 112 -3.74 -1.17 1.59
C PHE A 112 -2.91 -1.08 2.88
N TYR A 113 -3.55 -1.21 4.05
CA TYR A 113 -2.86 -1.17 5.34
C TYR A 113 -1.80 -2.28 5.46
N HIS A 114 -2.08 -3.50 4.97
CA HIS A 114 -1.12 -4.60 5.00
C HIS A 114 0.17 -4.32 4.21
N ILE A 115 0.13 -3.45 3.20
CA ILE A 115 1.34 -3.00 2.49
C ILE A 115 2.25 -2.20 3.42
N LEU A 116 1.67 -1.36 4.30
CA LEU A 116 2.41 -0.60 5.29
C LEU A 116 2.95 -1.53 6.39
N GLU A 117 2.09 -2.43 6.87
CA GLU A 117 2.41 -3.40 7.94
C GLU A 117 3.54 -4.38 7.56
N TYR A 118 3.64 -4.73 6.28
CA TYR A 118 4.71 -5.60 5.75
C TYR A 118 6.12 -5.11 6.15
N PHE A 119 6.29 -3.80 6.34
CA PHE A 119 7.57 -3.18 6.66
C PHE A 119 7.78 -2.88 8.15
N TYR A 120 6.82 -3.18 9.03
CA TYR A 120 6.92 -2.82 10.45
C TYR A 120 8.17 -3.37 11.11
N LEU A 121 8.39 -4.68 11.04
CA LEU A 121 9.54 -5.32 11.69
C LEU A 121 10.86 -4.91 11.02
N SER A 122 10.94 -4.96 9.68
CA SER A 122 12.17 -4.65 8.95
C SER A 122 12.65 -3.22 9.15
N VAL A 123 11.73 -2.25 9.22
CA VAL A 123 12.07 -0.86 9.51
C VAL A 123 12.43 -0.66 10.98
N SER A 124 11.72 -1.32 11.89
CA SER A 124 12.05 -1.28 13.31
C SER A 124 13.46 -1.82 13.58
N ASP A 125 13.80 -2.98 13.01
CA ASP A 125 15.10 -3.61 13.16
C ASP A 125 16.22 -2.76 12.54
N GLN A 126 15.98 -2.15 11.37
CA GLN A 126 16.95 -1.23 10.77
C GLN A 126 17.21 -0.02 11.69
N ASN A 127 16.17 0.56 12.30
CA ASN A 127 16.34 1.67 13.23
C ASN A 127 17.16 1.26 14.46
N LEU A 128 16.97 0.03 14.97
CA LEU A 128 17.82 -0.53 16.03
C LEU A 128 19.27 -0.67 15.56
N TYR A 129 19.51 -1.25 14.39
CA TYR A 129 20.86 -1.43 13.85
C TYR A 129 21.57 -0.10 13.64
N ASP A 130 20.89 0.91 13.12
CA ASP A 130 21.44 2.26 12.96
C ASP A 130 21.77 2.88 14.31
N LYS A 131 20.90 2.73 15.31
CA LYS A 131 21.11 3.23 16.67
C LYS A 131 22.32 2.57 17.34
N LEU A 132 22.43 1.24 17.25
CA LEU A 132 23.56 0.47 17.77
C LEU A 132 24.86 0.83 17.04
N SER A 133 24.82 0.92 15.72
CA SER A 133 25.97 1.28 14.88
C SER A 133 26.49 2.68 15.22
N ARG A 134 25.61 3.67 15.36
CA ARG A 134 26.01 5.03 15.79
C ARG A 134 26.66 5.03 17.16
N ARG A 135 26.14 4.24 18.11
CA ARG A 135 26.70 4.15 19.47
C ARG A 135 28.08 3.49 19.48
N ILE A 136 28.26 2.41 18.71
CA ILE A 136 29.53 1.67 18.63
C ILE A 136 30.60 2.50 17.89
N ASN A 137 30.21 3.22 16.85
CA ASN A 137 31.12 4.04 16.04
C ASN A 137 31.41 5.42 16.65
N ASP A 138 30.82 5.78 17.79
CA ASP A 138 31.15 7.02 18.50
C ASP A 138 32.61 6.96 19.00
N PRO A 139 33.48 7.93 18.65
CA PRO A 139 34.87 7.96 19.14
C PRO A 139 34.99 7.97 20.67
N LYS A 140 33.93 8.37 21.39
CA LYS A 140 33.86 8.35 22.85
C LYS A 140 33.44 6.99 23.43
N PHE A 141 33.03 6.04 22.58
CA PHE A 141 32.62 4.72 23.01
C PHE A 141 33.80 3.96 23.62
N ARG A 142 33.56 3.41 24.80
CA ARG A 142 34.50 2.55 25.54
C ARG A 142 33.74 1.33 26.04
N THR A 143 34.39 0.17 26.09
CA THR A 143 33.82 -1.10 26.60
C THR A 143 33.68 -1.13 28.12
N SER A 144 33.23 -0.03 28.74
CA SER A 144 32.88 0.02 30.16
C SER A 144 31.52 -0.64 30.41
N SER A 145 31.32 -1.15 31.64
CA SER A 145 30.05 -1.74 32.07
C SER A 145 28.85 -0.84 31.75
N GLN A 146 28.94 0.45 32.08
CA GLN A 146 27.88 1.43 31.82
C GLN A 146 27.49 1.56 30.32
N ASN A 147 28.47 1.45 29.41
CA ASN A 147 28.19 1.55 27.97
C ASN A 147 27.62 0.24 27.41
N LEU A 148 28.05 -0.90 27.96
CA LEU A 148 27.48 -2.22 27.66
C LEU A 148 26.04 -2.33 28.19
N ASP A 149 25.77 -1.83 29.39
CA ASP A 149 24.43 -1.78 29.97
C ASP A 149 23.48 -0.95 29.10
N LYS A 150 23.95 0.19 28.55
CA LYS A 150 23.16 1.00 27.60
C LYS A 150 22.86 0.26 26.30
N LEU A 151 23.82 -0.51 25.76
CA LEU A 151 23.58 -1.35 24.57
C LEU A 151 22.53 -2.44 24.86
N ILE A 152 22.66 -3.12 26.01
CA ILE A 152 21.70 -4.14 26.46
C ILE A 152 20.32 -3.51 26.64
N GLN A 153 20.25 -2.31 27.23
CA GLN A 153 19.01 -1.57 27.40
C GLN A 153 18.38 -1.20 26.06
N ASP A 154 19.17 -0.71 25.09
CA ASP A 154 18.67 -0.36 23.74
C ASP A 154 18.09 -1.59 23.01
N VAL A 155 18.67 -2.77 23.21
CA VAL A 155 18.14 -4.04 22.66
C VAL A 155 16.89 -4.50 23.41
N ASN A 156 16.87 -4.39 24.74
CA ASN A 156 15.74 -4.79 25.55
C ASN A 156 14.52 -3.89 25.30
N SER A 157 14.72 -2.57 25.19
CA SER A 157 13.65 -1.62 24.88
C SER A 157 12.99 -1.95 23.55
N HIS A 158 13.79 -2.27 22.53
CA HIS A 158 13.31 -2.69 21.20
C HIS A 158 12.42 -3.94 21.26
N LYS A 159 12.77 -4.92 22.09
CA LYS A 159 11.96 -6.14 22.27
C LYS A 159 10.63 -5.89 22.99
N THR A 160 10.58 -4.89 23.88
CA THR A 160 9.37 -4.54 24.64
C THR A 160 8.47 -3.54 23.93
N GLU A 161 9.00 -2.65 23.10
CA GLU A 161 8.26 -1.61 22.37
C GLU A 161 7.82 -2.08 20.98
N ASN A 162 6.81 -2.95 20.92
CA ASN A 162 6.05 -3.16 19.69
C ASN A 162 4.84 -2.21 19.64
N ASP A 163 5.05 -0.90 19.85
CA ASP A 163 3.98 0.06 19.59
C ASP A 163 3.81 0.21 18.07
N GLU A 164 2.80 -0.49 17.56
CA GLU A 164 2.36 -0.43 16.17
C GLU A 164 2.23 1.01 15.64
N THR A 165 1.88 1.98 16.49
CA THR A 165 1.79 3.39 16.09
C THR A 165 3.16 3.95 15.71
N GLU A 166 4.18 3.67 16.53
CA GLU A 166 5.56 4.07 16.27
C GLU A 166 6.12 3.28 15.09
N MET A 167 5.79 1.99 14.95
CA MET A 167 6.20 1.19 13.78
C MET A 167 5.63 1.77 12.48
N LEU A 168 4.33 2.10 12.46
CA LEU A 168 3.69 2.76 11.33
C LEU A 168 4.34 4.11 11.03
N LYS A 169 4.53 4.95 12.04
CA LYS A 169 5.21 6.24 11.91
C LYS A 169 6.62 6.08 11.31
N ASN A 170 7.40 5.11 11.77
CA ASN A 170 8.74 4.83 11.25
C ASN A 170 8.71 4.38 9.78
N VAL A 171 7.73 3.57 9.38
CA VAL A 171 7.52 3.21 7.96
C VAL A 171 7.20 4.45 7.12
N LEU A 172 6.34 5.34 7.60
CA LEU A 172 6.02 6.58 6.90
C LEU A 172 7.26 7.47 6.75
N ILE A 173 8.01 7.68 7.83
CA ILE A 173 9.26 8.49 7.80
C ILE A 173 10.27 7.92 6.81
N LYS A 174 10.38 6.59 6.71
CA LYS A 174 11.39 5.96 5.86
C LYS A 174 11.08 6.07 4.37
N TYR A 175 9.81 5.95 3.98
CA TYR A 175 9.44 5.77 2.57
C TYR A 175 8.63 6.91 1.96
N ILE A 176 8.14 7.86 2.77
CA ILE A 176 7.25 8.93 2.31
C ILE A 176 7.94 10.28 2.46
N ASN A 177 7.90 11.09 1.42
CA ASN A 177 8.28 12.50 1.52
C ASN A 177 7.19 13.27 2.28
N GLU A 178 7.57 13.96 3.36
CA GLU A 178 6.62 14.68 4.22
C GLU A 178 5.88 15.80 3.48
N ASP A 179 6.58 16.55 2.61
CA ASP A 179 6.00 17.67 1.85
C ASP A 179 4.95 17.17 0.85
N GLU A 180 5.23 16.05 0.17
CA GLU A 180 4.27 15.42 -0.75
C GLU A 180 3.01 14.94 -0.02
N LEU A 181 3.17 14.39 1.19
CA LEU A 181 2.02 13.97 2.01
C LEU A 181 1.20 15.18 2.46
N ILE A 182 1.86 16.27 2.88
CA ILE A 182 1.20 17.52 3.26
C ILE A 182 0.39 18.08 2.08
N GLU A 183 0.99 18.15 0.90
CA GLU A 183 0.34 18.63 -0.32
C GLU A 183 -0.87 17.77 -0.67
N PHE A 184 -0.71 16.45 -0.67
CA PHE A 184 -1.80 15.51 -0.94
C PHE A 184 -2.97 15.69 0.05
N ILE A 185 -2.69 15.83 1.35
CA ILE A 185 -3.74 16.04 2.35
C ILE A 185 -4.48 17.36 2.10
N LYS A 186 -3.78 18.45 1.78
CA LYS A 186 -4.40 19.75 1.49
C LYS A 186 -5.34 19.67 0.29
N GLU A 187 -4.87 19.10 -0.82
CA GLU A 187 -5.67 18.92 -2.03
C GLU A 187 -6.89 18.04 -1.75
N TYR A 188 -6.69 16.95 -1.00
CA TYR A 188 -7.76 16.02 -0.69
C TYR A 188 -8.84 16.63 0.22
N GLU A 189 -8.44 17.33 1.29
CA GLU A 189 -9.39 18.04 2.18
C GLU A 189 -10.16 19.13 1.43
N THR A 190 -9.50 19.82 0.50
CA THR A 190 -10.13 20.82 -0.37
C THR A 190 -11.16 20.18 -1.30
N LEU A 191 -10.83 19.03 -1.88
CA LEU A 191 -11.71 18.28 -2.79
C LEU A 191 -13.00 17.80 -2.08
N ILE A 192 -12.89 17.30 -0.86
CA ILE A 192 -14.05 16.80 -0.10
C ILE A 192 -14.79 17.89 0.67
N GLY A 193 -14.22 19.10 0.77
CA GLY A 193 -14.77 20.22 1.53
C GLY A 193 -14.82 19.98 3.04
N ASP A 194 -13.95 19.11 3.56
CA ASP A 194 -13.95 18.65 4.96
C ASP A 194 -12.52 18.49 5.47
N ASN A 195 -12.30 18.92 6.72
CA ASN A 195 -11.01 18.91 7.40
C ASN A 195 -10.81 17.56 8.10
N LEU A 196 -10.60 16.51 7.32
CA LEU A 196 -10.54 15.13 7.79
C LEU A 196 -9.39 14.82 8.74
N TYR A 197 -8.22 15.40 8.48
CA TYR A 197 -6.96 15.20 9.19
C TYR A 197 -6.53 16.44 9.97
N THR A 198 -6.93 17.64 9.55
CA THR A 198 -6.51 18.91 10.17
C THR A 198 -7.37 19.34 11.37
N LYS A 199 -8.59 18.83 11.51
CA LYS A 199 -9.45 19.08 12.67
C LYS A 199 -9.63 17.83 13.53
N LYS A 200 -9.93 18.06 14.82
CA LYS A 200 -10.28 17.00 15.76
C LYS A 200 -11.52 16.25 15.24
N LYS A 201 -11.47 14.92 15.24
CA LYS A 201 -12.58 14.07 14.82
C LYS A 201 -12.77 12.89 15.76
N VAL A 202 -14.01 12.40 15.79
CA VAL A 202 -14.35 11.13 16.43
C VAL A 202 -14.49 10.09 15.32
N ILE A 203 -13.67 9.05 15.37
CA ILE A 203 -13.75 7.93 14.44
C ILE A 203 -13.93 6.65 15.26
N PHE A 204 -15.04 5.97 15.02
CA PHE A 204 -15.41 4.74 15.72
C PHE A 204 -15.25 4.85 17.24
N GLY A 205 -15.80 5.92 17.83
CA GLY A 205 -15.78 6.18 19.27
C GLY A 205 -14.47 6.73 19.83
N ASN A 206 -13.42 6.82 19.01
CA ASN A 206 -12.12 7.33 19.44
C ASN A 206 -11.90 8.76 18.94
N GLU A 207 -11.50 9.64 19.84
CA GLU A 207 -11.08 11.00 19.50
C GLU A 207 -9.67 11.00 18.90
N ILE A 208 -9.53 11.63 17.74
CA ILE A 208 -8.26 11.84 17.06
C ILE A 208 -8.03 13.34 16.96
N ASN A 209 -6.88 13.79 17.42
CA ASN A 209 -6.48 15.19 17.31
C ASN A 209 -6.15 15.53 15.84
N GLY A 210 -6.47 16.76 15.44
CA GLY A 210 -6.07 17.26 14.13
C GLY A 210 -4.55 17.47 14.05
N THR A 211 -4.00 17.37 12.84
CA THR A 211 -2.61 17.69 12.55
C THR A 211 -2.48 19.13 12.11
N ASN A 212 -1.42 19.80 12.58
CA ASN A 212 -0.94 21.00 11.91
C ASN A 212 -0.15 20.54 10.69
N LEU A 213 -0.46 21.07 9.51
CA LEU A 213 0.25 20.74 8.25
C LEU A 213 1.59 21.47 8.16
N GLN A 214 2.40 21.31 9.20
CA GLN A 214 3.76 21.81 9.34
C GLN A 214 4.72 20.63 9.45
N SER A 215 5.92 20.77 8.88
CA SER A 215 6.93 19.71 8.90
C SER A 215 7.29 19.29 10.33
N GLY A 216 7.53 17.99 10.51
CA GLY A 216 7.95 17.34 11.76
C GLY A 216 6.81 16.72 12.58
N HIS A 217 5.55 17.08 12.32
CA HIS A 217 4.42 16.64 13.15
C HIS A 217 3.40 15.76 12.42
N VAL A 218 3.50 15.65 11.09
CA VAL A 218 2.44 15.06 10.27
C VAL A 218 2.40 13.54 10.42
N PHE A 219 3.56 12.87 10.33
CA PHE A 219 3.60 11.41 10.36
C PHE A 219 3.04 10.80 11.65
N GLY A 220 3.32 11.40 12.80
CA GLY A 220 2.81 10.91 14.08
C GLY A 220 1.28 10.99 14.18
N THR A 221 0.69 12.09 13.70
CA THR A 221 -0.76 12.27 13.73
C THR A 221 -1.47 11.38 12.71
N ILE A 222 -0.92 11.29 11.49
CA ILE A 222 -1.46 10.42 10.43
C ILE A 222 -1.34 8.93 10.81
N ALA A 223 -0.22 8.50 11.40
CA ALA A 223 -0.07 7.13 11.88
C ALA A 223 -1.12 6.79 12.96
N LYS A 224 -1.32 7.68 13.94
CA LYS A 224 -2.37 7.53 14.96
C LYS A 224 -3.75 7.43 14.32
N HIS A 225 -4.05 8.31 13.36
CA HIS A 225 -5.33 8.32 12.66
C HIS A 225 -5.61 7.01 11.92
N ILE A 226 -4.66 6.53 11.11
CA ILE A 226 -4.77 5.28 10.36
C ILE A 226 -4.92 4.09 11.31
N LYS A 227 -4.13 4.03 12.38
CA LYS A 227 -4.24 2.98 13.40
C LYS A 227 -5.60 2.96 14.08
N THR A 228 -6.15 4.13 14.41
CA THR A 228 -7.49 4.24 15.02
C THR A 228 -8.57 3.70 14.08
N VAL A 229 -8.51 4.05 12.79
CA VAL A 229 -9.43 3.49 11.78
C VAL A 229 -9.25 1.96 11.70
N ARG A 230 -8.01 1.46 11.58
CA ARG A 230 -7.70 0.03 11.51
C ARG A 230 -8.27 -0.72 12.72
N ASN A 231 -8.05 -0.19 13.93
CA ASN A 231 -8.54 -0.81 15.15
C ASN A 231 -10.06 -0.84 15.21
N GLY A 232 -10.73 0.23 14.75
CA GLY A 232 -12.19 0.24 14.64
C GLY A 232 -12.74 -0.81 13.66
N LEU A 233 -11.98 -1.17 12.62
CA LEU A 233 -12.35 -2.21 11.67
C LEU A 233 -12.14 -3.63 12.19
N VAL A 234 -11.03 -3.87 12.89
CA VAL A 234 -10.62 -5.22 13.32
C VAL A 234 -11.21 -5.58 14.68
N HIS A 235 -11.31 -4.61 15.60
CA HIS A 235 -11.73 -4.84 16.97
C HIS A 235 -13.12 -4.27 17.21
N SER A 236 -14.07 -5.17 17.44
CA SER A 236 -15.39 -4.82 17.97
C SER A 236 -15.29 -4.71 19.50
N SER A 237 -14.80 -3.59 20.02
CA SER A 237 -14.71 -3.39 21.46
C SER A 237 -16.09 -3.04 22.04
N ASP A 238 -16.50 -3.73 23.10
CA ASP A 238 -17.73 -3.42 23.85
C ASP A 238 -17.62 -2.15 24.71
N ARG A 239 -16.45 -1.50 24.75
CA ARG A 239 -16.23 -0.25 25.49
C ARG A 239 -16.96 0.96 24.90
N HIS A 240 -17.36 0.90 23.62
CA HIS A 240 -18.06 1.98 22.94
C HIS A 240 -19.51 1.60 22.65
N GLU A 241 -20.41 2.58 22.66
CA GLU A 241 -21.80 2.38 22.27
C GLU A 241 -21.89 1.78 20.87
N ARG A 242 -22.94 0.98 20.60
CA ARG A 242 -23.08 0.29 19.30
C ARG A 242 -23.04 1.24 18.09
N LYS A 243 -23.49 2.48 18.28
CA LYS A 243 -23.50 3.56 17.27
C LYS A 243 -22.10 4.02 16.86
N ASP A 244 -21.12 3.82 17.74
CA ASP A 244 -19.74 4.29 17.57
C ASP A 244 -18.82 3.16 17.09
N ARG A 245 -19.38 2.04 16.60
CA ARG A 245 -18.60 0.90 16.10
C ARG A 245 -18.67 0.80 14.59
N PHE A 246 -17.65 0.17 14.01
CA PHE A 246 -17.77 -0.27 12.64
C PHE A 246 -18.84 -1.37 12.56
N ILE A 247 -19.88 -1.13 11.76
CA ILE A 247 -20.92 -2.12 11.47
C ILE A 247 -20.78 -2.46 9.98
N PRO A 248 -20.48 -3.72 9.63
CA PRO A 248 -20.43 -4.14 8.23
C PRO A 248 -21.73 -3.79 7.50
N TYR A 249 -21.63 -3.37 6.24
CA TYR A 249 -22.76 -2.96 5.38
C TYR A 249 -23.53 -1.71 5.84
N SER A 250 -23.19 -1.09 6.98
CA SER A 250 -23.78 0.18 7.40
C SER A 250 -23.31 1.32 6.49
N LYS A 251 -24.25 2.05 5.88
CA LYS A 251 -23.93 3.20 5.00
C LYS A 251 -22.98 4.20 5.68
N THR A 252 -23.23 4.50 6.95
CA THR A 252 -22.40 5.44 7.72
C THR A 252 -21.00 4.90 7.93
N SER A 253 -20.88 3.66 8.42
CA SER A 253 -19.57 3.05 8.68
C SER A 253 -18.74 2.90 7.39
N MET A 254 -19.37 2.44 6.30
CA MET A 254 -18.69 2.31 5.01
C MET A 254 -18.27 3.68 4.46
N ALA A 255 -19.10 4.72 4.59
CA ALA A 255 -18.73 6.09 4.20
C ALA A 255 -17.56 6.64 5.02
N THR A 256 -17.53 6.40 6.33
CA THR A 256 -16.41 6.80 7.20
C THR A 256 -15.09 6.13 6.79
N VAL A 257 -15.13 4.88 6.33
CA VAL A 257 -13.93 4.20 5.80
C VAL A 257 -13.57 4.71 4.42
N LYS A 258 -14.57 4.91 3.55
CA LYS A 258 -14.38 5.33 2.16
C LYS A 258 -13.56 6.61 2.05
N ILE A 259 -13.84 7.60 2.90
CA ILE A 259 -13.12 8.88 2.90
C ILE A 259 -11.65 8.75 3.36
N GLN A 260 -11.23 7.61 3.91
CA GLN A 260 -9.83 7.35 4.31
C GLN A 260 -9.02 6.69 3.19
N LEU A 261 -9.69 6.06 2.22
CA LEU A 261 -9.03 5.25 1.18
C LEU A 261 -8.04 6.04 0.32
N PRO A 262 -8.28 7.30 -0.08
CA PRO A 262 -7.34 8.02 -0.94
C PRO A 262 -5.96 8.22 -0.31
N VAL A 263 -5.89 8.61 0.98
CA VAL A 263 -4.61 8.75 1.69
C VAL A 263 -3.93 7.39 1.84
N LEU A 264 -4.66 6.35 2.25
CA LEU A 264 -4.04 5.04 2.45
C LEU A 264 -3.53 4.43 1.12
N LYS A 265 -4.26 4.65 0.02
CA LYS A 265 -3.83 4.28 -1.32
C LYS A 265 -2.57 5.04 -1.72
N PHE A 266 -2.53 6.36 -1.54
CA PHE A 266 -1.35 7.18 -1.81
C PHE A 266 -0.11 6.66 -1.07
N LEU A 267 -0.24 6.40 0.24
CA LEU A 267 0.84 5.87 1.06
C LEU A 267 1.32 4.50 0.57
N ALA A 268 0.39 3.59 0.25
CA ALA A 268 0.71 2.27 -0.28
C ALA A 268 1.45 2.34 -1.62
N GLU A 269 1.02 3.21 -2.54
CA GLU A 269 1.68 3.40 -3.83
C GLU A 269 3.10 3.94 -3.67
N LYS A 270 3.29 4.95 -2.81
CA LYS A 270 4.61 5.52 -2.53
C LYS A 270 5.55 4.48 -1.92
N ILE A 271 5.08 3.66 -0.99
CA ILE A 271 5.88 2.58 -0.39
C ILE A 271 6.24 1.52 -1.44
N ILE A 272 5.29 1.08 -2.27
CA ILE A 272 5.58 0.10 -3.33
C ILE A 272 6.66 0.64 -4.27
N VAL A 273 6.57 1.91 -4.68
CA VAL A 273 7.56 2.52 -5.56
C VAL A 273 8.91 2.69 -4.86
N ALA A 274 8.94 3.13 -3.61
CA ALA A 274 10.16 3.36 -2.84
C ALA A 274 10.94 2.07 -2.50
N THR A 275 10.27 0.92 -2.55
CA THR A 275 10.84 -0.39 -2.19
C THR A 275 11.06 -1.31 -3.38
N ALA A 276 10.76 -0.82 -4.59
CA ALA A 276 10.96 -1.56 -5.82
C ALA A 276 12.44 -1.48 -6.27
N GLU A 277 12.96 -2.56 -6.84
CA GLU A 277 14.39 -2.78 -7.17
C GLU A 277 14.74 -2.58 -8.65
#